data_AF-A0A2V6B0R6-F1
#
_entry.id   AF-A0A2V6B0R6-F1
#
_cell.length_a   1.000
_cell.length_b   1.000
_cell.length_c   1.000
_cell.angle_alpha   90.00
_cell.angle_beta   90.00
_cell.angle_gamma   90.00
#
_symmetry.space_group_name_H-M   'P 1'
#
loop_
_entity.id
_entity.type
_entity.pdbx_description
1 polymer ?
#
loop_
_entity_poly.entity_id
_entity_poly.type
_entity_poly.pdbx_seq_one_letter_code
_entity_poly.pdbx_strand_id
1 'polypeptide(L)'
;MRAVHGNGNSHSDSGRYGIVKGRPAATATVPQRATPTPRPRPTRPPTPAVLYVASGTFGVQGILYTLDPATGAVFTTVGPLNDAAGNNYGITGLKYHPVTGIFYGVTRDPTNPDYLVIDNPATALVTPIGPLGAILTDMAINPTIGFMYAVSGVNQNFYTIKTATGQAV
;
A
#
# COMPACT_ATOMS: atom_id res chain seq x y z
N MET A 1 8.52 -85.48 -55.69
CA MET A 1 9.06 -84.10 -55.62
C MET A 1 8.06 -83.25 -54.82
N ARG A 2 8.56 -82.43 -53.88
CA ARG A 2 7.94 -81.24 -53.22
C ARG A 2 6.49 -81.30 -52.67
N ALA A 3 6.30 -80.69 -51.50
CA ALA A 3 5.03 -80.59 -50.76
C ALA A 3 4.27 -79.28 -51.08
N VAL A 4 3.08 -79.08 -50.47
CA VAL A 4 2.64 -77.90 -49.68
C VAL A 4 1.15 -78.03 -49.26
N HIS A 5 0.80 -77.55 -48.06
CA HIS A 5 -0.58 -77.35 -47.58
C HIS A 5 -0.86 -75.83 -47.44
N GLY A 6 -2.08 -75.28 -47.54
CA GLY A 6 -3.41 -75.90 -47.67
C GLY A 6 -4.30 -75.55 -46.47
N ASN A 7 -5.30 -74.67 -46.62
CA ASN A 7 -6.16 -74.23 -45.50
C ASN A 7 -7.61 -73.81 -45.92
N GLY A 8 -8.60 -74.37 -45.20
CA GLY A 8 -9.82 -73.68 -44.76
C GLY A 8 -10.87 -73.18 -45.78
N ASN A 9 -11.79 -74.05 -46.21
CA ASN A 9 -13.04 -73.62 -46.86
C ASN A 9 -14.04 -73.02 -45.85
N SER A 10 -14.69 -71.93 -46.23
CA SER A 10 -15.85 -71.35 -45.54
C SER A 10 -17.15 -72.01 -45.98
N HIS A 11 -18.06 -72.28 -45.04
CA HIS A 11 -19.41 -72.76 -45.32
C HIS A 11 -20.46 -71.76 -44.83
N SER A 12 -21.52 -71.61 -45.60
CA SER A 12 -22.56 -70.59 -45.44
C SER A 12 -23.94 -71.19 -45.09
N ASP A 13 -24.63 -70.48 -44.19
CA ASP A 13 -26.03 -70.06 -44.31
C ASP A 13 -27.17 -70.71 -43.46
N SER A 14 -28.06 -69.79 -43.04
CA SER A 14 -29.51 -69.86 -42.75
C SER A 14 -30.14 -70.97 -41.87
N GLY A 15 -30.25 -70.67 -40.57
CA GLY A 15 -31.53 -70.27 -39.95
C GLY A 15 -32.51 -71.31 -39.38
N ARG A 16 -32.92 -71.13 -38.10
CA ARG A 16 -34.33 -71.09 -37.61
C ARG A 16 -34.44 -70.83 -36.09
N TYR A 17 -35.32 -69.87 -35.74
CA TYR A 17 -36.04 -69.64 -34.48
C TYR A 17 -35.38 -69.87 -33.10
N GLY A 18 -35.18 -68.76 -32.38
CA GLY A 18 -35.06 -68.73 -30.91
C GLY A 18 -35.41 -67.33 -30.38
N ILE A 19 -36.34 -67.24 -29.42
CA ILE A 19 -36.80 -65.96 -28.87
C ILE A 19 -35.68 -65.29 -28.07
N VAL A 20 -35.13 -64.18 -28.57
CA VAL A 20 -34.13 -63.39 -27.84
C VAL A 20 -34.83 -62.59 -26.74
N LYS A 21 -34.78 -63.11 -25.49
CA LYS A 21 -35.02 -62.28 -24.31
C LYS A 21 -34.09 -61.07 -24.38
N GLY A 22 -34.65 -59.86 -24.29
CA GLY A 22 -33.89 -58.62 -24.43
C GLY A 22 -32.70 -58.58 -23.45
N ARG A 23 -31.49 -58.43 -23.98
CA ARG A 23 -30.34 -58.03 -23.17
C ARG A 23 -30.57 -56.57 -22.74
N PRO A 24 -30.42 -56.21 -21.45
CA PRO A 24 -30.54 -54.83 -21.03
C PRO A 24 -29.49 -53.97 -21.76
N ALA A 25 -29.90 -52.79 -22.23
CA ALA A 25 -28.96 -51.84 -22.82
C ALA A 25 -27.94 -51.41 -21.77
N ALA A 26 -26.65 -51.60 -22.07
CA ALA A 26 -25.58 -51.14 -21.20
C ALA A 26 -25.43 -49.62 -21.32
N THR A 27 -25.98 -48.87 -20.37
CA THR A 27 -25.78 -47.43 -20.29
C THR A 27 -24.32 -47.12 -19.98
N ALA A 28 -23.59 -46.59 -20.97
CA ALA A 28 -22.21 -46.17 -20.78
C ALA A 28 -22.18 -44.84 -20.02
N THR A 29 -21.82 -44.87 -18.73
CA THR A 29 -21.56 -43.67 -17.95
C THR A 29 -20.24 -43.04 -18.41
N VAL A 30 -20.31 -41.90 -19.09
CA VAL A 30 -19.12 -41.10 -19.40
C VAL A 30 -18.59 -40.49 -18.09
N PRO A 31 -17.33 -40.75 -17.68
CA PRO A 31 -16.77 -40.15 -16.48
C PRO A 31 -16.61 -38.64 -16.67
N GLN A 32 -17.24 -37.86 -15.81
CA GLN A 32 -17.18 -36.40 -15.87
C GLN A 32 -15.76 -35.93 -15.52
N ARG A 33 -15.11 -35.17 -16.40
CA ARG A 33 -13.79 -34.58 -16.13
C ARG A 33 -13.93 -33.58 -14.98
N ALA A 34 -13.16 -33.80 -13.90
CA ALA A 34 -13.15 -32.90 -12.75
C ALA A 34 -12.77 -31.46 -13.17
N THR A 35 -13.55 -30.49 -12.71
CA THR A 35 -13.24 -29.06 -12.87
C THR A 35 -11.97 -28.74 -12.08
N PRO A 36 -10.94 -28.13 -12.68
CA PRO A 36 -9.73 -27.76 -11.95
C PRO A 36 -10.05 -26.68 -10.91
N THR A 37 -9.79 -26.98 -9.63
CA THR A 37 -9.92 -26.01 -8.55
C THR A 37 -9.04 -24.79 -8.82
N PRO A 38 -9.58 -23.55 -8.80
CA PRO A 38 -8.76 -22.36 -9.01
C PRO A 38 -7.72 -22.25 -7.89
N ARG A 39 -6.44 -22.21 -8.26
CA ARG A 39 -5.34 -22.00 -7.31
C ARG A 39 -5.52 -20.62 -6.66
N PRO A 40 -5.48 -20.48 -5.32
CA PRO A 40 -5.55 -19.19 -4.68
C PRO A 40 -4.41 -18.30 -5.17
N ARG A 41 -4.75 -17.08 -5.63
CA ARG A 41 -3.77 -16.06 -6.00
C ARG A 41 -2.99 -15.69 -4.74
N PRO A 42 -1.64 -15.71 -4.74
CA PRO A 42 -0.88 -15.20 -3.61
C PRO A 42 -1.26 -13.74 -3.35
N THR A 43 -1.84 -13.47 -2.18
CA THR A 43 -1.97 -12.11 -1.68
C THR A 43 -0.57 -11.62 -1.33
N ARG A 44 -0.16 -10.46 -1.88
CA ARG A 44 1.04 -9.78 -1.40
C ARG A 44 0.85 -9.59 0.12
N PRO A 45 1.84 -9.94 0.98
CA PRO A 45 1.78 -9.56 2.38
C PRO A 45 1.47 -8.06 2.46
N PRO A 46 0.53 -7.63 3.34
CA PRO A 46 0.31 -6.22 3.55
C PRO A 46 1.64 -5.60 3.93
N THR A 47 2.05 -4.56 3.19
CA THR A 47 3.19 -3.74 3.61
C THR A 47 2.82 -3.17 4.98
N PRO A 48 3.63 -3.38 6.04
CA PRO A 48 3.29 -2.88 7.36
C PRO A 48 3.05 -1.37 7.26
N ALA A 49 1.98 -0.89 7.89
CA ALA A 49 1.76 0.53 8.02
C ALA A 49 2.93 1.13 8.83
N VAL A 50 3.36 2.33 8.47
CA VAL A 50 4.49 3.02 9.10
C VAL A 50 3.98 4.34 9.65
N LEU A 51 4.22 4.58 10.94
CA LEU A 51 3.97 5.88 11.55
C LEU A 51 5.23 6.72 11.44
N TYR A 52 5.15 7.92 10.86
CA TYR A 52 6.25 8.89 10.84
C TYR A 52 6.04 9.89 11.97
N VAL A 53 7.11 10.23 12.69
CA VAL A 53 7.11 11.25 13.74
C VAL A 53 8.41 12.04 13.70
N ALA A 54 8.27 13.35 13.76
CA ALA A 54 9.35 14.27 14.04
C ALA A 54 9.45 14.56 15.54
N SER A 55 10.63 14.94 15.99
CA SER A 55 10.89 15.53 17.30
C SER A 55 11.45 16.96 17.16
N GLY A 56 11.81 17.58 18.28
CA GLY A 56 12.41 18.91 18.33
C GLY A 56 11.37 20.03 18.43
N THR A 57 11.63 20.98 19.31
CA THR A 57 10.82 22.20 19.52
C THR A 57 11.65 23.20 20.31
N PHE A 58 11.23 24.47 20.32
CA PHE A 58 11.89 25.57 21.05
C PHE A 58 13.40 25.66 20.80
N GLY A 59 13.82 25.44 19.55
CA GLY A 59 15.21 25.51 19.12
C GLY A 59 16.08 24.29 19.39
N VAL A 60 15.50 23.17 19.83
CA VAL A 60 16.17 21.86 19.83
C VAL A 60 16.08 21.24 18.44
N GLN A 61 17.21 20.75 17.90
CA GLN A 61 17.26 19.98 16.65
C GLN A 61 16.32 18.78 16.73
N GLY A 62 15.45 18.65 15.73
CA GLY A 62 14.58 17.51 15.56
C GLY A 62 15.25 16.31 14.91
N ILE A 63 14.65 15.14 15.10
CA ILE A 63 15.01 13.89 14.45
C ILE A 63 13.74 13.28 13.89
N LEU A 64 13.81 12.75 12.67
CA LEU A 64 12.71 12.01 12.04
C LEU A 64 12.86 10.51 12.33
N TYR A 65 11.76 9.90 12.76
CA TYR A 65 11.67 8.47 13.04
C TYR A 65 10.53 7.81 12.28
N THR A 66 10.67 6.52 12.01
CA THR A 66 9.56 5.61 11.72
C THR A 66 9.28 4.75 12.94
N LEU A 67 8.00 4.60 13.29
CA LEU A 67 7.53 3.74 14.38
C LEU A 67 6.61 2.63 13.85
N ASP A 68 6.54 1.58 14.64
CA ASP A 68 5.44 0.61 14.63
C ASP A 68 4.13 1.30 15.05
N PRO A 69 3.10 1.36 14.19
CA PRO A 69 1.82 1.96 14.55
C PRO A 69 1.03 1.13 15.59
N ALA A 70 1.37 -0.14 15.82
CA ALA A 70 0.69 -0.99 16.80
C ALA A 70 1.28 -0.86 18.22
N THR A 71 2.57 -0.54 18.35
CA THR A 71 3.28 -0.51 19.65
C THR A 71 3.93 0.83 19.99
N GLY A 72 4.11 1.72 19.01
CA GLY A 72 4.90 2.95 19.15
C GLY A 72 6.42 2.71 19.20
N ALA A 73 6.90 1.48 19.03
CA ALA A 73 8.34 1.18 19.04
C ALA A 73 9.04 1.78 17.80
N VAL A 74 10.28 2.26 17.96
CA VAL A 74 11.07 2.79 16.85
C VAL A 74 11.49 1.65 15.91
N PHE A 75 11.07 1.75 14.64
CA PHE A 75 11.58 0.90 13.56
C PHE A 75 12.89 1.45 12.99
N THR A 76 12.99 2.75 12.77
CA THR A 76 14.19 3.38 12.18
C THR A 76 14.31 4.83 12.61
N THR A 77 15.52 5.23 12.99
CA THR A 77 15.92 6.64 13.04
C THR A 77 16.33 7.05 11.63
N VAL A 78 15.54 7.90 10.96
CA VAL A 78 15.79 8.31 9.57
C VAL A 78 16.96 9.27 9.49
N GLY A 79 16.99 10.27 10.38
CA GLY A 79 18.07 11.26 10.45
C GLY A 79 17.69 12.53 11.21
N PRO A 80 18.65 13.43 11.46
CA PRO A 80 18.36 14.77 11.96
C PRO A 80 17.53 15.56 10.93
N LEU A 81 16.61 16.38 11.41
CA LEU A 81 15.82 17.29 10.57
C LEU A 81 16.65 18.53 10.27
N ASN A 82 17.30 18.53 9.11
CA ASN A 82 18.11 19.64 8.63
C ASN A 82 17.85 19.98 7.16
N ASP A 83 18.15 21.21 6.76
CA ASP A 83 18.14 21.61 5.35
C ASP A 83 19.46 21.31 4.64
N ALA A 84 19.52 21.57 3.33
CA ALA A 84 20.71 21.33 2.51
C ALA A 84 21.94 22.19 2.87
N ALA A 85 21.76 23.26 3.68
CA ALA A 85 22.84 24.06 4.23
C ALA A 85 23.28 23.58 5.63
N GLY A 86 22.61 22.56 6.19
CA GLY A 86 22.89 22.00 7.50
C GLY A 86 22.24 22.75 8.67
N ASN A 87 21.29 23.66 8.41
CA ASN A 87 20.55 24.31 9.49
C ASN A 87 19.56 23.33 10.13
N ASN A 88 19.34 23.45 11.44
CA ASN A 88 18.55 22.49 12.22
C ASN A 88 17.12 22.97 12.45
N TYR A 89 16.17 22.06 12.23
CA TYR A 89 14.74 22.33 12.38
C TYR A 89 14.14 21.50 13.51
N GLY A 90 13.17 22.08 14.21
CA GLY A 90 12.35 21.39 15.21
C GLY A 90 10.90 21.43 14.74
N ILE A 91 10.30 20.26 14.49
CA ILE A 91 8.98 20.17 13.85
C ILE A 91 7.93 19.76 14.89
N THR A 92 7.00 20.67 15.16
CA THR A 92 5.96 20.50 16.19
C THR A 92 4.70 19.79 15.68
N GLY A 93 4.42 19.90 14.38
CA GLY A 93 3.35 19.18 13.71
C GLY A 93 3.84 18.65 12.36
N LEU A 94 3.76 17.33 12.16
CA LEU A 94 4.11 16.64 10.91
C LEU A 94 2.85 15.95 10.37
N LYS A 95 2.45 16.22 9.12
CA LYS A 95 1.26 15.60 8.50
C LYS A 95 1.52 15.17 7.05
N TYR A 96 1.11 13.94 6.73
CA TYR A 96 1.10 13.41 5.37
C TYR A 96 -0.13 13.90 4.59
N HIS A 97 0.09 14.44 3.40
CA HIS A 97 -0.96 14.96 2.52
C HIS A 97 -1.36 13.87 1.49
N PRO A 98 -2.51 13.18 1.66
CA PRO A 98 -2.80 11.95 0.92
C PRO A 98 -3.02 12.13 -0.59
N VAL A 99 -3.33 13.35 -1.05
CA VAL A 99 -3.52 13.65 -2.47
C VAL A 99 -2.18 13.92 -3.21
N THR A 100 -1.14 14.34 -2.50
CA THR A 100 0.16 14.74 -3.11
C THR A 100 1.32 13.84 -2.71
N GLY A 101 1.17 13.05 -1.64
CA GLY A 101 2.24 12.21 -1.09
C GLY A 101 3.28 12.97 -0.26
N ILE A 102 3.07 14.26 0.00
CA ILE A 102 4.04 15.14 0.66
C ILE A 102 3.85 15.10 2.18
N PHE A 103 4.95 15.06 2.94
CA PHE A 103 4.96 15.34 4.37
C PHE A 103 5.19 16.84 4.58
N TYR A 104 4.24 17.50 5.25
CA TYR A 104 4.35 18.89 5.63
C TYR A 104 4.64 19.02 7.12
N GLY A 105 5.56 19.93 7.47
CA GLY A 105 5.96 20.23 8.83
C GLY A 105 5.64 21.67 9.25
N VAL A 106 5.37 21.88 10.53
CA VAL A 106 5.32 23.19 11.21
C VAL A 106 6.57 23.36 12.08
N THR A 107 7.33 24.41 11.87
CA THR A 107 8.61 24.64 12.55
C THR A 107 8.48 25.44 13.86
N ARG A 108 9.39 25.17 14.80
CA ARG A 108 9.54 25.95 16.04
C ARG A 108 11.01 26.04 16.49
N ASP A 109 11.87 26.45 15.57
CA ASP A 109 13.34 26.54 15.68
C ASP A 109 13.88 27.97 15.41
N PRO A 110 15.17 28.27 15.68
CA PRO A 110 15.73 29.59 15.45
C PRO A 110 16.09 29.89 13.98
N THR A 111 16.11 28.90 13.09
CA THR A 111 16.49 29.11 11.68
C THR A 111 15.33 29.72 10.91
N ASN A 112 14.14 29.11 11.03
CA ASN A 112 12.91 29.58 10.39
C ASN A 112 11.73 29.33 11.34
N PRO A 113 11.56 30.12 12.42
CA PRO A 113 10.45 29.95 13.35
C PRO A 113 9.10 30.21 12.66
N ASP A 114 8.11 29.36 12.95
CA ASP A 114 6.74 29.50 12.45
C ASP A 114 6.65 29.51 10.91
N TYR A 115 7.28 28.51 10.27
CA TYR A 115 7.27 28.22 8.83
C TYR A 115 6.51 26.92 8.52
N LEU A 116 6.01 26.85 7.28
CA LEU A 116 5.65 25.60 6.62
C LEU A 116 6.89 25.04 5.90
N VAL A 117 7.16 23.75 6.11
CA VAL A 117 8.24 23.01 5.44
C VAL A 117 7.70 21.75 4.73
N ILE A 118 8.49 21.21 3.81
CA ILE A 118 8.38 19.83 3.31
C ILE A 118 9.50 19.01 3.95
N ASP A 119 9.16 17.85 4.49
CA ASP A 119 10.12 16.88 5.03
C ASP A 119 10.26 15.69 4.07
N ASN A 120 11.49 15.30 3.74
CA ASN A 120 11.74 14.08 2.98
C ASN A 120 11.73 12.84 3.91
N PRO A 121 10.74 11.94 3.79
CA PRO A 121 10.60 10.79 4.70
C PRO A 121 11.71 9.73 4.57
N ALA A 122 12.53 9.80 3.52
CA ALA A 122 13.65 8.87 3.30
C ALA A 122 15.01 9.41 3.80
N THR A 123 15.15 10.73 4.00
CA THR A 123 16.45 11.37 4.32
C THR A 123 16.40 12.38 5.45
N ALA A 124 15.23 12.68 6.02
CA ALA A 124 15.00 13.77 6.98
C ALA A 124 15.39 15.18 6.48
N LEU A 125 15.59 15.35 5.16
CA LEU A 125 15.90 16.64 4.56
C LEU A 125 14.67 17.56 4.60
N VAL A 126 14.84 18.73 5.20
CA VAL A 126 13.82 19.77 5.35
C VAL A 126 13.95 20.79 4.22
N THR A 127 12.83 21.17 3.62
CA THR A 127 12.74 22.19 2.56
C THR A 127 11.72 23.26 2.96
N PRO A 128 12.16 24.48 3.34
CA PRO A 128 11.25 25.59 3.65
C PRO A 128 10.38 25.98 2.45
N ILE A 129 9.08 26.19 2.72
CA ILE A 129 8.13 26.74 1.74
C ILE A 129 7.96 28.24 1.99
N GLY A 130 7.68 28.62 3.24
CA GLY A 130 7.46 30.02 3.60
C GLY A 130 6.85 30.20 4.99
N PRO A 131 6.81 31.45 5.49
CA PRO A 131 6.32 31.77 6.82
C PRO A 131 4.81 31.54 6.93
N LEU A 132 4.37 31.03 8.08
CA LEU A 132 2.96 30.81 8.40
C LEU A 132 2.24 32.16 8.64
N GLY A 133 2.95 33.18 9.14
CA GLY A 133 2.35 34.47 9.52
C GLY A 133 1.54 34.43 10.83
N ALA A 134 1.48 33.27 11.48
CA ALA A 134 0.90 33.05 12.79
C ALA A 134 1.68 31.95 13.53
N ILE A 135 1.70 32.00 14.86
CA ILE A 135 2.28 30.94 15.69
C ILE A 135 1.30 29.77 15.73
N LEU A 136 1.61 28.69 15.04
CA LEU A 136 0.79 27.48 14.94
C LEU A 136 1.45 26.33 15.72
N THR A 137 0.62 25.47 16.33
CA THR A 137 1.13 24.37 17.18
C THR A 137 0.85 22.97 16.63
N ASP A 138 -0.23 22.80 15.86
CA ASP A 138 -0.44 21.61 15.04
C ASP A 138 -1.33 21.95 13.83
N MET A 139 -1.36 21.03 12.88
CA MET A 139 -2.14 21.07 11.64
C MET A 139 -2.86 19.74 11.40
N ALA A 140 -3.92 19.77 10.60
CA ALA A 140 -4.64 18.62 10.09
C ALA A 140 -4.93 18.81 8.59
N ILE A 141 -4.99 17.71 7.84
CA ILE A 141 -5.27 17.75 6.39
C ILE A 141 -6.55 16.98 6.13
N ASN A 142 -7.52 17.59 5.44
CA ASN A 142 -8.72 16.89 4.99
C ASN A 142 -8.30 15.83 3.96
N PRO A 143 -8.53 14.53 4.22
CA PRO A 143 -7.97 13.46 3.40
C PRO A 143 -8.61 13.35 2.01
N THR A 144 -9.78 13.96 1.80
CA THR A 144 -10.53 13.90 0.54
C THR A 144 -10.15 15.04 -0.41
N ILE A 145 -9.98 16.26 0.10
CA ILE A 145 -9.76 17.47 -0.72
C ILE A 145 -8.38 18.12 -0.54
N GLY A 146 -7.56 17.63 0.39
CA GLY A 146 -6.20 18.15 0.64
C GLY A 146 -6.14 19.48 1.39
N PHE A 147 -7.27 20.11 1.74
CA PHE A 147 -7.24 21.35 2.51
C PHE A 147 -6.59 21.16 3.87
N MET A 148 -5.61 22.01 4.15
CA MET A 148 -4.80 22.01 5.36
C MET A 148 -5.34 23.06 6.32
N TYR A 149 -5.61 22.62 7.54
CA TYR A 149 -6.12 23.43 8.64
C TYR A 149 -5.10 23.42 9.78
N ALA A 150 -5.10 24.44 10.61
CA ALA A 150 -4.21 24.52 11.77
C ALA A 150 -4.84 25.28 12.93
N VAL A 151 -4.24 25.13 14.12
CA VAL A 151 -4.61 25.84 15.34
C VAL A 151 -3.44 26.67 15.85
N SER A 152 -3.72 27.90 16.29
CA SER A 152 -2.72 28.70 17.00
C SER A 152 -2.72 28.39 18.49
N GLY A 153 -1.54 28.04 19.01
CA GLY A 153 -1.31 27.89 20.45
C GLY A 153 -1.30 29.21 21.25
N VAL A 154 -1.51 30.36 20.61
CA VAL A 154 -1.49 31.68 21.26
C VAL A 154 -2.89 32.25 21.43
N ASN A 155 -3.69 32.28 20.36
CA ASN A 155 -5.03 32.89 20.36
C ASN A 155 -6.18 31.88 20.18
N GLN A 156 -5.87 30.58 20.06
CA GLN A 156 -6.83 29.49 19.87
C GLN A 156 -7.68 29.58 18.57
N ASN A 157 -7.32 30.49 17.65
CA ASN A 157 -7.96 30.57 16.35
C ASN A 157 -7.59 29.37 15.47
N PHE A 158 -8.52 29.01 14.59
CA PHE A 158 -8.29 28.06 13.50
C PHE A 158 -7.96 28.81 12.21
N TYR A 159 -7.06 28.25 11.43
CA TYR A 159 -6.58 28.80 10.15
C TYR A 159 -6.67 27.74 9.05
N THR A 160 -6.71 28.20 7.81
CA THR A 160 -6.36 27.41 6.63
C THR A 160 -4.95 27.77 6.17
N ILE A 161 -4.18 26.79 5.67
CA ILE A 161 -2.80 27.01 5.22
C ILE A 161 -2.71 26.90 3.70
N LYS A 162 -2.11 27.90 3.06
CA LYS A 162 -1.76 27.89 1.64
C LYS A 162 -0.44 27.14 1.44
N THR A 163 -0.53 25.86 1.07
CA THR A 163 0.64 24.97 0.92
C THR A 163 1.67 25.40 -0.12
N ALA A 164 1.33 26.33 -1.02
CA ALA A 164 2.26 26.90 -2.00
C ALA A 164 3.11 28.07 -1.44
N THR A 165 2.73 28.66 -0.30
CA THR A 165 3.38 29.87 0.26
C THR A 165 3.65 29.82 1.76
N GLY A 166 3.15 28.80 2.47
CA GLY A 166 3.17 28.72 3.93
C GLY A 166 2.08 29.55 4.64
N GLN A 167 1.67 30.69 4.07
CA GLN A 167 0.72 31.61 4.70
C GLN A 167 -0.56 30.94 5.24
N ALA A 168 -0.82 31.16 6.52
CA ALA A 168 -2.07 30.87 7.21
C ALA A 168 -3.07 32.04 7.06
N VAL A 169 -4.34 31.72 6.82
CA VAL A 169 -5.48 32.67 6.68
C VAL A 169 -6.76 32.15 7.33
#